data_AF-A0A1Q3TSP2-F1
#
_entry.id   AF-A0A1Q3TSP2-F1
#
_cell.length_a   1.000
_cell.length_b   1.000
_cell.length_c   1.000
_cell.angle_alpha   90.00
_cell.angle_beta   90.00
_cell.angle_gamma   90.00
#
_symmetry.space_group_name_H-M   'P 1'
#
loop_
_entity.id
_entity.type
_entity.pdbx_description
1 polymer ?
#
loop_
_entity_poly.entity_id
_entity_poly.type
_entity_poly.pdbx_seq_one_letter_code
_entity_poly.pdbx_strand_id
1 'polypeptide(L)'
;MPNVWLIAKNKRLPSARRPTVYCPVYDYIDLIRADGGACAESEVLGGYFLVKVRASVSTLQTIAADPLIIYVPLSKLDDPVSSLTANQRTVLRNVLLSMGYSTAELLAALPNIAQATLGQVLRFANNRRQDTTYDEATDTVNYNGPVQACVPVDLIDALVQ
;
A
#
# COMPACT_ATOMS: atom_id res chain seq x y z
N MET A 1 -5.50 13.07 16.15
CA MET A 1 -5.09 13.16 14.74
C MET A 1 -5.54 11.87 14.06
N PRO A 2 -6.20 11.93 12.91
CA PRO A 2 -6.69 10.71 12.24
C PRO A 2 -5.55 9.81 11.76
N ASN A 3 -5.81 8.50 11.77
CA ASN A 3 -4.98 7.46 11.17
C ASN A 3 -5.68 6.87 9.96
N VAL A 4 -4.92 6.61 8.89
CA VAL A 4 -5.46 6.03 7.66
C VAL A 4 -4.53 4.98 7.10
N TRP A 5 -5.12 4.00 6.42
CA TRP A 5 -4.39 3.06 5.58
C TRP A 5 -4.44 3.50 4.12
N LEU A 6 -3.29 3.42 3.46
CA LEU A 6 -3.10 3.78 2.07
C LEU A 6 -2.45 2.61 1.33
N ILE A 7 -2.76 2.47 0.06
CA ILE A 7 -2.04 1.60 -0.86
C ILE A 7 -1.39 2.49 -1.91
N ALA A 8 -0.07 2.49 -2.00
CA ALA A 8 0.67 3.38 -2.85
C ALA A 8 1.45 2.61 -3.92
N LYS A 9 1.29 2.96 -5.20
CA LYS A 9 2.15 2.45 -6.26
C LYS A 9 3.50 3.15 -6.19
N ASN A 10 4.58 2.39 -6.32
CA ASN A 10 5.93 2.89 -6.26
C ASN A 10 6.16 4.03 -7.26
N LYS A 11 7.01 4.98 -6.89
CA LYS A 11 7.50 6.04 -7.77
C LYS A 11 8.97 5.78 -8.09
N ARG A 12 9.37 6.11 -9.31
CA ARG A 12 10.76 5.96 -9.75
C ARG A 12 11.55 7.23 -9.40
N LEU A 13 12.71 7.06 -8.77
CA LEU A 13 13.69 8.14 -8.64
C LEU A 13 14.43 8.31 -9.96
N PRO A 14 14.41 9.51 -10.58
CA PRO A 14 15.14 9.79 -11.80
C PRO A 14 16.62 10.00 -11.49
N SER A 15 17.30 8.93 -11.09
CA SER A 15 18.74 8.87 -10.83
C SER A 15 19.39 8.00 -11.90
N ALA A 16 20.25 8.61 -12.72
CA ALA A 16 20.89 7.96 -13.87
C ALA A 16 21.88 6.84 -13.50
N ARG A 17 22.32 6.74 -12.24
CA ARG A 17 23.34 5.75 -11.83
C ARG A 17 22.76 4.52 -11.14
N ARG A 18 21.59 4.64 -10.52
CA ARG A 18 20.93 3.57 -9.75
C ARG A 18 19.43 3.80 -9.80
N PRO A 19 18.72 3.25 -10.81
CA PRO A 19 17.28 3.32 -10.85
C PRO A 19 16.74 2.69 -9.56
N THR A 20 16.11 3.53 -8.74
CA THR A 20 15.59 3.16 -7.42
C THR A 20 14.11 3.51 -7.42
N VAL A 21 13.32 2.70 -6.72
CA VAL A 21 11.89 2.94 -6.52
C VAL A 21 11.66 3.26 -5.05
N TYR A 22 10.63 4.06 -4.77
CA TYR A 22 10.31 4.46 -3.41
C TYR A 22 8.80 4.63 -3.23
N CYS A 23 8.37 4.66 -1.97
CA CYS A 23 6.97 4.92 -1.62
C CYS A 23 6.65 6.42 -1.82
N PRO A 24 5.65 6.79 -2.65
CA PRO A 24 5.33 8.19 -2.91
C PRO A 24 4.81 8.95 -1.68
N VAL A 25 4.39 8.27 -0.60
CA VAL A 25 4.02 8.92 0.67
C VAL A 25 5.18 9.73 1.25
N TYR A 26 6.44 9.36 0.95
CA TYR A 26 7.60 10.13 1.39
C TYR A 26 7.71 11.52 0.77
N ASP A 27 7.05 11.80 -0.36
CA ASP A 27 6.98 13.15 -0.92
C ASP A 27 6.22 14.12 0.03
N TYR A 28 5.46 13.59 0.98
CA TYR A 28 4.65 14.33 1.95
C TYR A 28 5.21 14.28 3.38
N ILE A 29 6.41 13.72 3.58
CA ILE A 29 6.95 13.47 4.93
C ILE A 29 7.12 14.75 5.75
N ASP A 30 7.45 15.87 5.10
CA ASP A 30 7.62 17.15 5.79
C ASP A 30 6.28 17.72 6.27
N LEU A 31 5.19 17.53 5.51
CA LEU A 31 3.83 17.90 5.95
C LEU A 31 3.38 17.01 7.11
N ILE A 32 3.60 15.70 7.01
CA ILE A 32 3.27 14.74 8.07
C ILE A 32 4.01 15.11 9.36
N ARG A 33 5.31 15.46 9.27
CA ARG A 33 6.11 15.89 10.42
C ARG A 33 5.68 17.24 10.97
N ALA A 34 5.34 18.21 10.12
CA ALA A 34 4.83 19.51 10.53
C ALA A 34 3.53 19.38 11.34
N ASP A 35 2.70 18.38 11.04
CA ASP A 35 1.52 18.07 11.83
C ASP A 35 1.84 17.43 13.20
N GLY A 36 3.07 16.95 13.44
CA GLY A 36 3.41 16.05 14.55
C GLY A 36 2.96 14.59 14.29
N GLY A 37 2.76 14.25 13.02
CA GLY A 37 2.34 12.96 12.52
C GLY A 37 3.45 11.93 12.41
N ALA A 38 3.10 10.76 11.89
CA ALA A 38 4.02 9.66 11.61
C ALA A 38 3.51 8.82 10.43
N CYS A 39 4.42 8.11 9.78
CA CYS A 39 4.06 7.09 8.81
C CYS A 39 5.00 5.88 8.92
N ALA A 40 4.50 4.73 8.50
CA ALA A 40 5.27 3.50 8.34
C ALA A 40 4.70 2.69 7.18
N GLU A 41 5.55 1.92 6.52
CA GLU A 41 5.20 1.20 5.30
C GLU A 41 5.79 -0.21 5.24
N SER A 42 5.22 -1.01 4.34
CA SER A 42 5.85 -2.21 3.80
C SER A 42 5.74 -2.22 2.29
N GLU A 43 6.84 -2.51 1.62
CA GLU A 43 6.81 -2.90 0.21
C GLU A 43 6.09 -4.25 0.06
N VAL A 44 5.25 -4.36 -0.97
CA VAL A 44 4.47 -5.56 -1.31
C VAL A 44 4.56 -5.83 -2.82
N LEU A 45 4.00 -6.96 -3.25
CA LEU A 45 4.03 -7.44 -4.63
C LEU A 45 3.65 -6.35 -5.67
N GLY A 46 4.31 -6.39 -6.83
CA GLY A 46 3.94 -5.57 -7.99
C GLY A 46 4.38 -4.11 -7.92
N GLY A 47 5.33 -3.76 -7.05
CA GLY A 47 5.76 -2.38 -6.86
C GLY A 47 4.73 -1.55 -6.12
N TYR A 48 4.09 -2.13 -5.11
CA TYR A 48 3.16 -1.41 -4.25
C TYR A 48 3.72 -1.30 -2.83
N PHE A 49 3.16 -0.38 -2.07
CA PHE A 49 3.41 -0.21 -0.65
C PHE A 49 2.08 -0.20 0.09
N LEU A 50 2.03 -0.87 1.24
CA LEU A 50 1.00 -0.65 2.26
C LEU A 50 1.55 0.38 3.24
N VAL A 51 0.81 1.44 3.48
CA VAL A 51 1.28 2.56 4.30
C VAL A 51 0.21 2.93 5.32
N LYS A 52 0.61 3.08 6.58
CA LYS A 52 -0.23 3.72 7.60
C LYS A 52 0.28 5.13 7.85
N VAL A 53 -0.61 6.10 7.86
CA VAL A 53 -0.28 7.52 8.06
C VAL A 53 -1.15 8.11 9.15
N ARG A 54 -0.53 8.84 10.07
CA ARG A 54 -1.16 9.73 11.03
C ARG A 54 -0.79 11.17 10.69
N ALA A 55 -1.76 11.98 10.28
CA ALA A 55 -1.52 13.38 9.92
C ALA A 55 -2.80 14.22 10.10
N SER A 56 -2.73 15.54 9.94
CA SER A 56 -3.92 16.40 9.93
C SER A 56 -4.87 16.01 8.79
N VAL A 57 -6.17 16.34 8.93
CA VAL A 57 -7.17 16.05 7.88
C VAL A 57 -6.76 16.70 6.55
N SER A 58 -6.21 17.92 6.58
CA SER A 58 -5.71 18.62 5.39
C SER A 58 -4.56 17.87 4.72
N THR A 59 -3.57 17.42 5.48
CA THR A 59 -2.44 16.65 4.93
C THR A 59 -2.92 15.34 4.33
N LEU A 60 -3.85 14.64 4.99
CA LEU A 60 -4.43 13.41 4.45
C LEU A 60 -5.22 13.64 3.16
N GLN A 61 -5.93 14.77 3.04
CA GLN A 61 -6.60 15.16 1.79
C GLN A 61 -5.60 15.45 0.67
N THR A 62 -4.48 16.10 0.99
CA THR A 62 -3.39 16.34 0.02
C THR A 62 -2.79 15.02 -0.47
N ILE A 63 -2.52 14.06 0.44
CA ILE A 63 -1.99 12.74 0.09
C ILE A 63 -3.00 11.95 -0.75
N ALA A 64 -4.29 11.98 -0.37
CA ALA A 64 -5.35 11.26 -1.07
C ALA A 64 -5.63 11.79 -2.49
N ALA A 65 -5.13 12.98 -2.83
CA ALA A 65 -5.22 13.54 -4.17
C ALA A 65 -4.10 13.05 -5.12
N ASP A 66 -3.07 12.35 -4.61
CA ASP A 66 -2.01 11.79 -5.44
C ASP A 66 -2.55 10.60 -6.28
N PRO A 67 -2.40 10.62 -7.62
CA PRO A 67 -2.90 9.55 -8.48
C PRO A 67 -2.21 8.18 -8.27
N LEU A 68 -1.05 8.13 -7.62
CA LEU A 68 -0.36 6.90 -7.26
C LEU A 68 -0.84 6.32 -5.93
N ILE A 69 -1.69 7.03 -5.19
CA ILE A 69 -2.11 6.66 -3.83
C ILE A 69 -3.61 6.35 -3.82
N ILE A 70 -3.92 5.20 -3.25
CA ILE A 70 -5.29 4.72 -3.09
C ILE A 70 -5.63 4.81 -1.62
N TYR A 71 -6.56 5.70 -1.32
CA TYR A 71 -7.04 5.91 0.03
C TYR A 71 -8.02 4.80 0.42
N VAL A 72 -7.75 4.10 1.52
CA VAL A 72 -8.68 3.11 2.09
C VAL A 72 -9.45 3.81 3.21
N PRO A 73 -10.77 4.03 3.08
CA PRO A 73 -11.54 4.81 4.05
C PRO A 73 -11.95 3.96 5.26
N LEU A 74 -10.97 3.25 5.84
CA LEU A 74 -11.01 2.47 7.06
C LEU A 74 -9.74 2.78 7.86
N SER A 75 -9.81 2.66 9.18
CA SER A 75 -8.73 3.10 10.06
C SER A 75 -8.14 1.96 10.89
N LYS A 76 -8.98 1.03 11.34
CA LYS A 76 -8.59 -0.07 12.23
C LYS A 76 -8.55 -1.38 11.46
N LEU A 77 -7.66 -2.28 11.89
CA LEU A 77 -7.52 -3.60 11.27
C LEU A 77 -8.75 -4.50 11.45
N ASP A 78 -9.60 -4.23 12.43
CA ASP A 78 -10.87 -4.92 12.67
C ASP A 78 -12.06 -4.25 11.97
N ASP A 79 -11.87 -3.09 11.32
CA ASP A 79 -12.94 -2.43 10.56
C ASP A 79 -13.44 -3.37 9.45
N PRO A 80 -14.76 -3.61 9.36
CA PRO A 80 -15.31 -4.53 8.39
C PRO A 80 -15.32 -3.89 6.99
N VAL A 81 -14.84 -4.62 5.98
CA VAL A 81 -14.82 -4.18 4.58
C VAL A 81 -16.23 -4.04 3.99
N SER A 82 -17.24 -4.63 4.63
CA SER A 82 -18.66 -4.41 4.32
C SER A 82 -19.09 -2.95 4.45
N SER A 83 -18.43 -2.16 5.30
CA SER A 83 -18.73 -0.73 5.49
C SER A 83 -18.35 0.14 4.28
N LEU A 84 -17.46 -0.36 3.41
CA LEU A 84 -17.12 0.30 2.16
C LEU A 84 -18.31 0.30 1.18
N THR A 85 -18.31 1.23 0.24
CA THR A 85 -19.23 1.15 -0.91
C THR A 85 -18.84 -0.02 -1.83
N ALA A 86 -19.77 -0.48 -2.65
CA ALA A 86 -19.48 -1.52 -3.65
C ALA A 86 -18.35 -1.11 -4.59
N ASN A 87 -18.32 0.17 -5.01
CA ASN A 87 -17.26 0.71 -5.85
C ASN A 87 -15.89 0.65 -5.17
N GLN A 88 -15.80 1.06 -3.89
CA GLN A 88 -14.55 1.01 -3.13
C GLN A 88 -14.02 -0.42 -2.95
N ARG A 89 -14.92 -1.40 -2.73
CA ARG A 89 -14.52 -2.82 -2.69
C ARG A 89 -14.01 -3.32 -4.04
N THR A 90 -14.63 -2.91 -5.13
CA THR A 90 -14.18 -3.25 -6.49
C THR A 90 -12.80 -2.66 -6.77
N VAL A 91 -12.57 -1.38 -6.40
CA VAL A 91 -11.25 -0.76 -6.51
C VAL A 91 -10.22 -1.54 -5.70
N LEU A 92 -10.51 -1.85 -4.43
CA LEU A 92 -9.61 -2.60 -3.56
C LEU A 92 -9.26 -3.97 -4.15
N ARG A 93 -10.25 -4.70 -4.68
CA ARG A 93 -10.03 -5.97 -5.40
C ARG A 93 -9.13 -5.78 -6.61
N ASN A 94 -9.42 -4.80 -7.46
CA ASN A 94 -8.67 -4.57 -8.70
C ASN A 94 -7.21 -4.23 -8.40
N VAL A 95 -6.95 -3.50 -7.31
CA VAL A 95 -5.60 -3.19 -6.85
C VAL A 95 -4.83 -4.46 -6.47
N LEU A 96 -5.45 -5.38 -5.73
CA LEU A 96 -4.82 -6.67 -5.40
C LEU A 96 -4.48 -7.47 -6.66
N LEU A 97 -5.35 -7.45 -7.67
CA LEU A 97 -5.07 -8.09 -8.95
C LEU A 97 -3.94 -7.37 -9.71
N SER A 98 -3.91 -6.03 -9.68
CA SER A 98 -2.83 -5.23 -10.28
C SER A 98 -1.48 -5.39 -9.59
N MET A 99 -1.45 -5.78 -8.30
CA MET A 99 -0.23 -6.18 -7.60
C MET A 99 0.37 -7.48 -8.18
N GLY A 100 -0.41 -8.28 -8.92
CA GLY A 100 0.03 -9.56 -9.49
C GLY A 100 -0.52 -10.80 -8.77
N TYR A 101 -1.45 -10.64 -7.83
CA TYR A 101 -2.18 -11.79 -7.28
C TYR A 101 -3.18 -12.32 -8.30
N SER A 102 -3.30 -13.64 -8.39
CA SER A 102 -4.32 -14.27 -9.21
C SER A 102 -5.71 -14.21 -8.54
N THR A 103 -6.76 -14.28 -9.34
CA THR A 103 -8.13 -14.42 -8.84
C THR A 103 -8.29 -15.66 -7.95
N ALA A 104 -7.59 -16.75 -8.26
CA ALA A 104 -7.64 -17.98 -7.48
C ALA A 104 -7.03 -17.80 -6.08
N GLU A 105 -5.87 -17.15 -5.97
CA GLU A 105 -5.26 -16.83 -4.67
C GLU A 105 -6.15 -15.90 -3.86
N LEU A 106 -6.71 -14.87 -4.50
CA LEU A 106 -7.61 -13.94 -3.85
C LEU A 106 -8.85 -14.63 -3.30
N LEU A 107 -9.50 -15.49 -4.09
CA LEU A 107 -10.69 -16.23 -3.65
C LEU A 107 -10.39 -17.29 -2.61
N ALA A 108 -9.19 -17.90 -2.63
CA ALA A 108 -8.77 -18.85 -1.62
C ALA A 108 -8.58 -18.18 -0.25
N ALA A 109 -7.96 -17.00 -0.22
CA ALA A 109 -7.69 -16.26 1.02
C ALA A 109 -8.88 -15.42 1.49
N LEU A 110 -9.63 -14.82 0.55
CA LEU A 110 -10.74 -13.91 0.78
C LEU A 110 -11.96 -14.31 -0.08
N PRO A 111 -12.61 -15.47 0.20
CA PRO A 111 -13.72 -15.97 -0.62
C PRO A 111 -14.84 -14.95 -0.81
N ASN A 112 -15.09 -14.14 0.23
CA ASN A 112 -15.96 -12.98 0.15
C ASN A 112 -15.27 -11.76 0.81
N ILE A 113 -14.65 -10.92 -0.01
CA ILE A 113 -13.99 -9.70 0.46
C ILE A 113 -14.91 -8.77 1.26
N ALA A 114 -16.23 -8.80 1.03
CA ALA A 114 -17.16 -7.97 1.79
C ALA A 114 -17.36 -8.47 3.23
N GLN A 115 -17.04 -9.73 3.52
CA GLN A 115 -17.07 -10.29 4.88
C GLN A 115 -15.72 -10.21 5.59
N ALA A 116 -14.67 -9.73 4.90
CA ALA A 116 -13.35 -9.60 5.48
C ALA A 116 -13.21 -8.34 6.34
N THR A 117 -12.24 -8.32 7.25
CA THR A 117 -11.76 -7.10 7.90
C THR A 117 -10.66 -6.44 7.09
N LEU A 118 -10.40 -5.15 7.33
CA LEU A 118 -9.28 -4.44 6.73
C LEU A 118 -7.96 -5.20 6.92
N GLY A 119 -7.70 -5.67 8.14
CA GLY A 119 -6.49 -6.42 8.47
C GLY A 119 -6.35 -7.72 7.71
N GLN A 120 -7.44 -8.43 7.39
CA GLN A 120 -7.36 -9.62 6.53
C GLN A 120 -6.97 -9.25 5.10
N VAL A 121 -7.52 -8.16 4.56
CA VAL A 121 -7.17 -7.69 3.21
C VAL A 121 -5.71 -7.23 3.15
N LEU A 122 -5.27 -6.43 4.13
CA LEU A 122 -3.90 -5.92 4.18
C LEU A 122 -2.89 -7.06 4.39
N ARG A 123 -3.16 -8.03 5.27
CA ARG A 123 -2.28 -9.20 5.46
C ARG A 123 -2.20 -10.06 4.21
N PHE A 124 -3.30 -10.22 3.46
CA PHE A 124 -3.26 -10.87 2.16
C PHE A 124 -2.36 -10.10 1.16
N ALA A 125 -2.55 -8.78 1.05
CA ALA A 125 -1.71 -7.94 0.19
C ALA A 125 -0.22 -8.01 0.58
N ASN A 126 0.05 -8.13 1.88
CA ASN A 126 1.38 -8.19 2.49
C ASN A 126 2.01 -9.59 2.54
N ASN A 127 1.43 -10.58 1.86
CA ASN A 127 1.90 -11.96 1.96
C ASN A 127 3.29 -12.16 1.33
N ARG A 128 3.64 -11.35 0.32
CA ARG A 128 4.95 -11.38 -0.34
C ARG A 128 5.30 -10.07 -1.04
N ARG A 129 6.60 -9.86 -1.21
CA ARG A 129 7.19 -8.97 -2.22
C ARG A 129 8.21 -9.76 -3.05
N GLN A 130 8.58 -9.23 -4.21
CA GLN A 130 9.67 -9.78 -5.03
C GLN A 130 10.77 -8.74 -5.13
N ASP A 131 12.03 -9.18 -5.02
CA ASP A 131 13.14 -8.28 -5.26
C ASP A 131 13.12 -7.74 -6.69
N THR A 132 13.63 -6.52 -6.84
CA THR A 132 13.63 -5.84 -8.12
C THR A 132 14.89 -6.16 -8.92
N THR A 133 14.72 -6.27 -10.23
CA THR A 133 15.82 -6.26 -11.20
C THR A 133 15.66 -5.06 -12.12
N TYR A 134 16.76 -4.49 -12.58
CA TYR A 134 16.72 -3.40 -13.56
C TYR A 134 17.09 -3.94 -14.94
N ASP A 135 16.24 -3.64 -15.92
CA ASP A 135 16.50 -3.89 -17.34
C ASP A 135 16.87 -2.57 -18.02
N GLU A 136 18.13 -2.47 -18.44
CA GLU A 136 18.69 -1.29 -19.10
C GLU A 136 18.17 -1.12 -20.53
N ALA A 137 17.83 -2.20 -21.23
CA ALA A 137 17.41 -2.14 -22.63
C ALA A 137 16.03 -1.48 -22.79
N THR A 138 15.15 -1.72 -21.83
CA THR A 138 13.79 -1.16 -21.79
C THR A 138 13.63 -0.03 -20.77
N ASP A 139 14.68 0.25 -20.01
CA ASP A 139 14.67 1.21 -18.90
C ASP A 139 13.57 0.92 -17.85
N THR A 140 13.39 -0.36 -17.51
CA THR A 140 12.30 -0.83 -16.63
C THR A 140 12.82 -1.47 -15.35
N VAL A 141 12.08 -1.27 -14.27
CA VAL A 141 12.25 -2.03 -13.03
C VAL A 141 11.28 -3.20 -13.03
N ASN A 142 11.81 -4.41 -13.00
CA ASN A 142 11.05 -5.66 -12.99
C ASN A 142 10.94 -6.22 -11.58
N TYR A 143 9.77 -6.74 -11.23
CA TYR A 143 9.48 -7.36 -9.93
C TYR A 143 9.46 -8.88 -10.05
N ASN A 144 10.56 -9.46 -10.51
CA ASN A 144 10.67 -10.89 -10.85
C ASN A 144 11.75 -11.62 -10.05
N GLY A 145 12.38 -10.95 -9.08
CA GLY A 145 13.36 -11.56 -8.20
C GLY A 145 12.76 -12.56 -7.21
N PRO A 146 13.62 -13.14 -6.33
CA PRO A 146 13.18 -14.02 -5.27
C PRO A 146 12.11 -13.38 -4.38
N VAL A 147 11.21 -14.22 -3.87
CA VAL A 147 10.21 -13.80 -2.89
C VAL A 147 10.89 -13.46 -1.57
N GLN A 148 10.52 -12.32 -1.00
CA GLN A 148 11.00 -11.85 0.29
C GLN A 148 9.84 -11.63 1.27
N ALA A 149 10.15 -11.72 2.56
CA ALA A 149 9.21 -11.37 3.61
C ALA A 149 8.94 -9.86 3.62
N CYS A 150 7.67 -9.51 3.87
CA CYS A 150 7.24 -8.14 4.06
C CYS A 150 7.30 -7.74 5.54
N VAL A 151 7.31 -6.44 5.82
CA VAL A 151 7.15 -5.94 7.20
C VAL A 151 5.73 -6.25 7.66
N PRO A 152 5.52 -6.89 8.83
CA PRO A 152 4.17 -7.28 9.25
C PRO A 152 3.21 -6.10 9.40
N VAL A 153 1.98 -6.26 8.91
CA VAL A 153 0.91 -5.24 9.00
C VAL A 153 0.67 -4.81 10.45
N ASP A 154 0.70 -5.76 11.39
CA ASP A 154 0.49 -5.49 12.81
C ASP A 154 1.64 -4.63 13.40
N LEU A 155 2.86 -4.76 12.89
CA LEU A 155 3.98 -3.91 13.30
C LEU A 155 3.82 -2.49 12.75
N ILE A 156 3.44 -2.34 11.47
CA ILE A 156 3.13 -1.03 10.87
C ILE A 156 2.00 -0.35 11.65
N ASP A 157 0.96 -1.10 12.01
CA ASP A 157 -0.15 -0.60 12.81
C ASP A 157 0.32 -0.07 14.16
N ALA A 158 1.15 -0.83 14.87
CA ALA A 158 1.69 -0.46 16.17
C ALA A 158 2.64 0.75 16.12
N LEU A 159 3.40 0.92 15.03
CA LEU A 159 4.33 2.05 14.85
C LEU A 159 3.62 3.39 14.61
N VAL A 160 2.36 3.37 14.16
CA VAL A 160 1.59 4.58 13.80
C VAL A 160 0.24 4.56 14.52
N GLN A 161 0.14 5.28 15.64
CA GLN A 161 -1.04 5.36 16.52
C GLN A 161 -1.51 6.78 16.76
#